data_AF-A0A1V1V079-F1
#
_entry.id   AF-A0A1V1V079-F1
#
_cell.length_a   1.000
_cell.length_b   1.000
_cell.length_c   1.000
_cell.angle_alpha   90.00
_cell.angle_beta   90.00
_cell.angle_gamma   90.00
#
_symmetry.space_group_name_H-M   'P 1'
#
loop_
_entity.id
_entity.type
_entity.pdbx_description
1 polymer ?
#
loop_
_entity_poly.entity_id
_entity_poly.type
_entity_poly.pdbx_seq_one_letter_code
_entity_poly.pdbx_strand_id
1 'polypeptide(L)'
;MKRADQATAIAARLQHALLQAEAGQDQSIQRLGRLTQVMTRSRREAGLSATVGQPAFDALARALAAQIEAQSAMVDLHEALAEVKGRTRFRSIRLGGLDKQDDPVPRVTRATGLRVVEDAA
;
A
#
# COMPACT_ATOMS: atom_id res chain seq x y z
N MET A 1 20.59 -17.81 25.86
CA MET A 1 19.45 -17.69 24.93
C MET A 1 19.50 -18.86 23.95
N LYS A 2 18.42 -19.62 23.73
CA LYS A 2 18.47 -20.74 22.79
C LYS A 2 18.54 -20.18 21.36
N ARG A 3 19.24 -20.88 20.46
CA ARG A 3 19.43 -20.44 19.05
C ARG A 3 18.11 -20.23 18.31
N ALA A 4 17.05 -20.97 18.67
CA ALA A 4 15.71 -20.80 18.14
C ALA A 4 15.09 -19.46 18.58
N ASP A 5 15.18 -19.11 19.86
CA ASP A 5 14.68 -17.84 20.40
C ASP A 5 15.33 -16.64 19.73
N GLN A 6 16.64 -16.74 19.46
CA GLN A 6 17.38 -15.70 18.73
C GLN A 6 16.88 -15.54 17.29
N ALA A 7 16.61 -16.65 16.60
CA ALA A 7 16.13 -16.61 15.22
C ALA A 7 14.72 -15.99 15.15
N THR A 8 13.83 -16.34 16.08
CA THR A 8 12.50 -15.73 16.21
C THR A 8 12.58 -14.24 16.50
N ALA A 9 13.45 -13.82 17.42
CA ALA A 9 13.63 -12.40 17.74
C ALA A 9 14.14 -11.58 16.55
N ILE A 10 15.07 -12.12 15.75
CA ILE A 10 15.58 -11.47 14.54
C ILE A 10 14.45 -11.32 13.50
N ALA A 11 13.73 -12.41 13.23
CA ALA A 11 12.67 -12.40 12.23
C ALA A 11 11.52 -11.45 12.64
N ALA A 12 11.14 -11.42 13.92
CA ALA A 12 10.12 -10.50 14.43
C ALA A 12 10.53 -9.03 14.29
N ARG A 13 11.81 -8.70 14.54
CA ARG A 13 12.33 -7.34 14.32
C ARG A 13 12.27 -6.93 12.86
N LEU A 14 12.63 -7.83 11.95
CA LEU A 14 12.56 -7.56 10.52
C LEU A 14 11.11 -7.34 10.08
N GLN A 15 10.18 -8.19 10.53
CA GLN A 15 8.75 -8.03 10.25
C GLN A 15 8.23 -6.67 10.73
N HIS A 16 8.56 -6.29 11.96
CA HIS A 16 8.15 -5.00 12.50
C HIS A 16 8.72 -3.84 11.67
N ALA A 17 9.99 -3.92 11.26
CA ALA A 17 10.59 -2.90 10.41
C ALA A 17 9.90 -2.77 9.04
N LEU A 18 9.52 -3.90 8.41
CA LEU A 18 8.76 -3.91 7.15
C LEU A 18 7.40 -3.21 7.29
N LEU A 19 6.61 -3.60 8.30
CA LEU A 19 5.28 -3.01 8.54
C LEU A 19 5.37 -1.49 8.77
N GLN A 20 6.40 -1.04 9.50
CA GLN A 20 6.62 0.40 9.72
C GLN A 20 7.00 1.13 8.44
N ALA A 21 7.79 0.50 7.55
CA ALA A 21 8.15 1.09 6.26
C ALA A 21 6.91 1.22 5.34
N GLU A 22 6.09 0.16 5.24
CA GLU A 22 4.84 0.15 4.47
C GLU A 22 3.87 1.23 4.96
N ALA A 23 3.63 1.28 6.28
CA ALA A 23 2.76 2.29 6.87
C ALA A 23 3.26 3.72 6.60
N GLY A 24 4.58 3.92 6.58
CA GLY A 24 5.20 5.19 6.21
C GLY A 24 4.94 5.58 4.75
N GLN A 25 5.00 4.62 3.82
CA GLN A 25 4.71 4.85 2.40
C GLN A 25 3.24 5.20 2.18
N ASP A 26 2.31 4.47 2.80
CA ASP A 26 0.87 4.75 2.71
C ASP A 26 0.55 6.15 3.23
N GLN A 27 1.16 6.53 4.36
CA GLN A 27 1.02 7.88 4.91
C GLN A 27 1.60 8.95 3.99
N SER A 28 2.72 8.67 3.32
CA SER A 28 3.34 9.57 2.34
C SER A 28 2.39 9.83 1.17
N ILE A 29 1.83 8.77 0.57
CA ILE A 29 0.85 8.86 -0.53
C ILE A 29 -0.38 9.68 -0.10
N GLN A 30 -0.92 9.41 1.10
CA GLN A 30 -2.05 10.16 1.65
C GLN A 30 -1.74 11.67 1.74
N ARG A 31 -0.54 12.02 2.22
CA ARG A 31 -0.12 13.42 2.36
C ARG A 31 0.05 14.11 1.00
N LEU A 32 0.61 13.43 0.01
CA LEU A 32 0.74 13.94 -1.37
C LEU A 32 -0.64 14.14 -2.03
N GLY A 33 -1.58 13.21 -1.80
CA GLY A 33 -2.97 13.36 -2.24
C GLY A 33 -3.63 14.60 -1.63
N ARG A 34 -3.47 14.80 -0.32
CA ARG A 34 -3.96 16.01 0.37
C ARG A 34 -3.32 17.29 -0.19
N LEU A 35 -2.01 17.28 -0.46
CA LEU A 35 -1.32 18.42 -1.06
C LEU A 35 -1.90 18.77 -2.44
N THR A 36 -2.20 17.76 -3.27
CA THR A 36 -2.84 17.95 -4.58
C THR A 36 -4.19 18.67 -4.45
N GLN A 37 -5.01 18.27 -3.47
CA GLN A 37 -6.30 18.91 -3.19
C GLN A 37 -6.12 20.38 -2.76
N VAL A 38 -5.18 20.64 -1.85
CA VAL A 38 -4.88 22.00 -1.37
C VAL A 38 -4.43 22.88 -2.53
N MET A 39 -3.47 22.45 -3.35
CA MET A 39 -2.99 23.21 -4.51
C MET A 39 -4.12 23.55 -5.48
N THR A 40 -4.98 22.57 -5.79
CA THR A 40 -6.11 22.77 -6.72
C THR A 40 -7.13 23.74 -6.16
N ARG A 41 -7.45 23.63 -4.87
CA ARG A 41 -8.39 24.52 -4.18
C ARG A 41 -7.85 25.95 -4.09
N SER A 42 -6.61 26.12 -3.62
CA SER A 42 -5.98 27.44 -3.50
C SER A 42 -5.89 28.17 -4.84
N ARG A 43 -5.61 27.44 -5.93
CA ARG A 43 -5.61 28.02 -7.29
C ARG A 43 -6.99 28.58 -7.66
N ARG A 44 -8.05 27.83 -7.37
CA ARG A 44 -9.44 28.24 -7.63
C ARG A 44 -9.84 29.44 -6.76
N GLU A 45 -9.53 29.40 -5.47
CA GLU A 45 -9.83 30.48 -4.52
C GLU A 45 -9.12 31.78 -4.88
N ALA A 46 -7.92 31.69 -5.45
CA ALA A 46 -7.17 32.84 -5.94
C ALA A 46 -7.58 33.33 -7.34
N GLY A 47 -8.58 32.71 -7.99
CA GLY A 47 -9.03 33.08 -9.34
C GLY A 47 -7.97 32.88 -10.43
N LEU A 48 -6.99 32.00 -10.19
CA LEU A 48 -5.89 31.75 -11.11
C LEU A 48 -6.28 30.77 -12.22
N SER A 49 -5.74 30.99 -13.42
CA SER A 49 -5.86 30.04 -14.54
C SER A 49 -5.34 28.65 -14.15
N ALA A 50 -5.95 27.60 -14.72
CA ALA A 50 -5.54 26.22 -14.51
C ALA A 50 -4.08 25.93 -14.93
N THR A 51 -3.50 26.75 -15.80
CA THR A 51 -2.10 26.60 -16.21
C THR A 51 -1.11 27.20 -15.21
N VAL A 52 -1.57 28.02 -14.27
CA VAL A 52 -0.71 28.63 -13.25
C VAL A 52 -0.26 27.55 -12.26
N GLY A 53 1.06 27.46 -12.06
CA GLY A 53 1.67 26.49 -11.16
C GLY A 53 1.79 25.07 -11.73
N GLN A 54 1.58 24.88 -13.04
CA GLN A 54 1.69 23.56 -13.69
C GLN A 54 3.00 22.82 -13.37
N PRO A 55 4.20 23.46 -13.39
CA PRO A 55 5.43 22.76 -13.01
C PRO A 55 5.43 22.19 -11.58
N ALA A 56 4.69 22.80 -10.65
CA ALA A 56 4.54 22.28 -9.29
C ALA A 56 3.63 21.04 -9.26
N PHE A 57 2.55 21.02 -10.06
CA PHE A 57 1.72 19.83 -10.24
C PHE A 57 2.51 18.69 -10.90
N ASP A 58 3.34 18.99 -11.90
CA ASP A 58 4.18 18.00 -12.56
C ASP A 58 5.23 17.41 -11.60
N ALA A 59 5.81 18.23 -10.73
CA ALA A 59 6.71 17.77 -9.68
C ALA A 59 5.98 16.89 -8.64
N LEU A 60 4.76 17.28 -8.24
CA LEU A 60 3.93 16.49 -7.33
C LEU A 60 3.51 15.15 -7.94
N ALA A 61 3.14 15.13 -9.22
CA ALA A 61 2.80 13.91 -9.95
C ALA A 61 3.97 12.93 -10.00
N ARG A 62 5.19 13.43 -10.29
CA ARG A 62 6.42 12.60 -10.26
C ARG A 62 6.71 12.07 -8.85
N ALA A 63 6.52 12.90 -7.82
CA ALA A 63 6.71 12.45 -6.44
C ALA A 63 5.72 11.34 -6.06
N LEU A 64 4.45 11.46 -6.44
CA LEU A 64 3.43 10.45 -6.21
C LEU A 64 3.73 9.15 -6.98
N ALA A 65 4.10 9.26 -8.25
CA ALA A 65 4.48 8.10 -9.08
C ALA A 65 5.64 7.33 -8.42
N ALA A 66 6.68 8.02 -7.96
CA ALA A 66 7.81 7.39 -7.28
C ALA A 66 7.40 6.67 -5.98
N GLN A 67 6.41 7.17 -5.24
CA GLN A 67 5.90 6.46 -4.06
C GLN A 67 5.13 5.19 -4.42
N ILE A 68 4.35 5.22 -5.51
CA ILE A 68 3.61 4.06 -6.02
C ILE A 68 4.57 3.00 -6.54
N GLU A 69 5.60 3.40 -7.30
CA GLU A 69 6.68 2.50 -7.74
C GLU A 69 7.40 1.86 -6.54
N ALA A 70 7.63 2.64 -5.47
CA ALA A 70 8.22 2.11 -4.25
C ALA A 70 7.31 1.08 -3.54
N GLN A 71 5.98 1.16 -3.65
CA GLN A 71 5.08 0.12 -3.15
C GLN A 71 5.23 -1.18 -3.97
N SER A 72 5.34 -1.08 -5.29
CA SER A 72 5.62 -2.25 -6.14
C SER A 72 6.94 -2.92 -5.75
N ALA A 73 8.00 -2.13 -5.53
CA ALA A 73 9.29 -2.66 -5.09
C ALA A 73 9.25 -3.35 -3.70
N MET A 74 8.30 -2.97 -2.82
CA MET A 74 8.11 -3.67 -1.55
C MET A 74 7.53 -5.08 -1.72
N VAL A 75 6.76 -5.33 -2.78
CA VAL A 75 6.28 -6.68 -3.11
C VAL A 75 7.47 -7.57 -3.47
N ASP A 76 8.35 -7.09 -4.37
CA ASP A 76 9.58 -7.80 -4.74
C ASP A 76 10.48 -8.05 -3.50
N LEU A 77 10.55 -7.08 -2.58
CA LEU A 77 11.26 -7.24 -1.31
C LEU A 77 10.67 -8.37 -0.46
N HIS A 78 9.34 -8.48 -0.35
CA HIS A 78 8.69 -9.56 0.38
C HIS A 78 9.02 -10.93 -0.22
N GLU A 79 9.00 -11.06 -1.55
CA GLU A 79 9.34 -12.29 -2.25
C GLU A 79 10.79 -12.70 -1.98
N ALA A 80 11.73 -11.75 -2.11
CA ALA A 80 13.15 -11.98 -1.82
C ALA A 80 13.37 -12.40 -0.36
N LEU A 81 12.66 -11.79 0.60
CA LEU A 81 12.74 -12.16 2.01
C LEU A 81 12.13 -13.54 2.30
N ALA A 82 11.05 -13.90 1.61
CA ALA A 82 10.45 -15.23 1.71
C ALA A 82 11.41 -16.32 1.20
N GLU A 83 12.11 -16.06 0.10
CA GLU A 83 13.14 -16.95 -0.45
C GLU A 83 14.31 -17.13 0.55
N VAL A 84 14.80 -16.03 1.14
CA VAL A 84 15.83 -16.07 2.19
C VAL A 84 15.35 -16.85 3.41
N LYS A 85 14.11 -16.65 3.86
CA LYS A 85 13.52 -17.43 4.96
C LYS A 85 13.52 -18.93 4.65
N GLY A 86 13.12 -19.32 3.43
CA GLY A 86 13.05 -20.72 3.00
C GLY A 86 14.42 -21.41 2.95
N ARG A 87 15.48 -20.68 2.61
CA ARG A 87 16.86 -21.20 2.47
C ARG A 87 17.69 -21.18 3.76
N THR A 88 17.14 -20.64 4.85
CA THR A 88 17.88 -20.43 6.10
C THR A 88 17.21 -21.12 7.27
N ARG A 89 17.83 -21.00 8.45
CA ARG A 89 17.27 -21.48 9.72
C ARG A 89 15.93 -20.82 10.10
N PHE A 90 15.49 -19.78 9.39
CA PHE A 90 14.21 -19.10 9.63
C PHE A 90 13.01 -19.86 9.02
N ARG A 91 13.23 -20.92 8.21
CA ARG A 91 12.17 -21.65 7.49
C ARG A 91 11.00 -22.13 8.36
N SER A 92 11.28 -22.54 9.61
CA SER A 92 10.27 -23.08 10.53
C SER A 92 9.58 -22.00 11.37
N ILE A 93 9.95 -20.74 11.21
CA ILE A 93 9.40 -19.63 11.99
C ILE A 93 8.10 -19.18 11.34
N ARG A 94 7.02 -19.22 12.11
CA ARG A 94 5.74 -18.62 11.77
C ARG A 94 5.66 -17.26 12.46
N LEU A 95 5.60 -16.19 11.66
CA LEU A 95 5.31 -14.84 12.12
C LEU A 95 3.96 -14.46 11.51
N GLY A 96 3.01 -14.09 12.36
CA GLY A 96 1.73 -13.57 11.89
C GLY A 96 1.96 -12.34 11.01
N GLY A 97 1.30 -12.32 9.84
CA GLY A 97 1.41 -11.24 8.86
C GLY A 97 2.30 -11.53 7.63
N LEU A 98 3.15 -12.57 7.66
CA LEU A 98 3.87 -13.06 6.47
C LEU A 98 3.10 -14.14 5.70
N ASP A 99 2.25 -14.90 6.40
CA ASP A 99 1.28 -15.81 5.79
C ASP A 99 -0.04 -15.06 5.56
N LYS A 100 0.00 -13.88 4.95
CA LYS A 100 -1.21 -13.38 4.26
C LYS A 100 -1.40 -14.35 3.11
N GLN A 101 -2.20 -15.39 3.33
CA GLN A 101 -2.67 -16.23 2.26
C GLN A 101 -3.39 -15.30 1.28
N ASP A 102 -2.98 -15.30 0.01
CA ASP A 102 -3.74 -14.73 -1.10
C ASP A 102 -5.04 -15.50 -1.36
N ASP A 103 -5.58 -16.19 -0.35
CA ASP A 103 -6.87 -16.81 -0.47
C ASP A 103 -7.85 -15.69 -0.81
N PRO A 104 -8.43 -15.73 -2.03
CA PRO A 104 -9.39 -14.73 -2.41
C PRO A 104 -10.51 -14.85 -1.40
N VAL A 105 -10.72 -13.80 -0.59
CA VAL A 105 -11.92 -13.70 0.23
C VAL A 105 -13.08 -13.91 -0.73
N PRO A 106 -13.89 -14.98 -0.57
CA PRO A 106 -14.97 -15.25 -1.50
C PRO A 106 -15.87 -14.02 -1.52
N ARG A 107 -15.87 -13.28 -2.63
CA ARG A 107 -16.85 -12.21 -2.83
C ARG A 107 -18.18 -12.93 -2.95
N VAL A 108 -18.94 -12.97 -1.86
CA VAL A 108 -20.33 -13.42 -1.90
C VAL A 108 -21.12 -12.33 -2.64
N THR A 109 -21.03 -12.31 -3.97
CA THR A 109 -21.96 -11.56 -4.81
C THR A 109 -23.26 -12.35 -4.87
N ARG A 110 -24.01 -12.37 -3.77
CA ARG A 110 -25.43 -12.65 -3.85
C ARG A 110 -26.09 -11.39 -4.43
N ALA A 111 -26.11 -11.32 -5.76
CA ALA A 111 -27.02 -10.45 -6.47
C ALA A 111 -28.45 -10.99 -6.25
N THR A 112 -28.99 -10.73 -5.06
CA THR A 112 -30.40 -10.97 -4.74
C THR A 112 -31.03 -9.61 -4.58
N GLY A 113 -31.76 -9.16 -5.61
CA GLY A 113 -32.75 -8.10 -5.41
C GLY A 113 -32.89 -7.02 -6.48
N LEU A 114 -32.30 -7.11 -7.67
CA LEU A 114 -32.77 -6.25 -8.78
C LEU A 114 -33.91 -6.96 -9.51
N ARG A 115 -35.14 -6.58 -9.16
CA ARG A 115 -36.34 -6.89 -9.91
C ARG A 115 -36.61 -5.73 -10.87
N VAL A 116 -36.63 -6.02 -12.16
CA VAL A 116 -37.08 -5.07 -13.17
C VAL A 116 -38.56 -4.79 -12.91
N VAL A 117 -38.91 -3.53 -12.70
CA VAL A 117 -40.29 -3.04 -12.80
C VAL A 117 -40.49 -2.60 -14.24
N GLU A 118 -40.88 -3.55 -15.08
CA GLU A 118 -41.58 -3.25 -16.32
C GLU A 118 -43.02 -2.93 -15.94
N ASP A 119 -43.34 -1.63 -15.95
CA ASP A 119 -44.61 -1.07 -16.42
C ASP A 119 -44.73 0.39 -15.92
N ALA A 120 -44.34 1.32 -16.79
CA ALA A 120 -44.79 2.70 -16.74
C ALA A 120 -45.47 2.99 -18.08
N ALA A 121 -46.77 2.70 -18.13
CA ALA A 121 -47.71 3.16 -19.15
C ALA A 121 -48.80 3.99 -18.44
#